data_AF-A0A382VVI9-F1
#
_entry.id   AF-A0A382VVI9-F1
#
_cell.length_a   1.000
_cell.length_b   1.000
_cell.length_c   1.000
_cell.angle_alpha   90.00
_cell.angle_beta   90.00
_cell.angle_gamma   90.00
#
_symmetry.space_group_name_H-M   'P 1'
#
loop_
_entity.id
_entity.type
_entity.pdbx_description
1 polymer ?
#
loop_
_entity_poly.entity_id
_entity_poly.type
_entity_poly.pdbx_seq_one_letter_code
_entity_poly.pdbx_strand_id
1 'polypeptide(L)'
;VEKILKEMTRVSKFGIVSFPNFAHHPMREMFYNEGRAPKSSGWYGYNWYDTPNVRFPSILDFIEFCKEKNIKIIKSLFLNSNTSKIIEKNPNLNADSAIFLIS
;
A
#
# COMPACT_ATOMS: atom_id res chain seq x y z
N VAL A 1 7.75 -10.63 0.15
CA VAL A 1 7.50 -9.54 -0.82
C VAL A 1 8.55 -9.56 -1.91
N GLU A 2 9.82 -9.30 -1.61
CA GLU A 2 10.87 -9.22 -2.64
C GLU A 2 10.96 -10.43 -3.56
N LYS A 3 11.07 -11.64 -3.00
CA LYS A 3 11.13 -12.87 -3.80
C LYS A 3 9.94 -13.00 -4.76
N ILE A 4 8.73 -12.70 -4.28
CA ILE A 4 7.51 -12.78 -5.09
C ILE A 4 7.53 -11.74 -6.22
N LEU A 5 7.84 -10.48 -5.90
CA LEU A 5 7.85 -9.41 -6.90
C LEU A 5 8.94 -9.61 -7.97
N LYS A 6 10.12 -10.11 -7.58
CA LYS A 6 11.17 -10.49 -8.52
C LYS A 6 10.75 -11.64 -9.44
N GLU A 7 10.11 -12.67 -8.88
CA GLU A 7 9.59 -13.76 -9.71
C GLU A 7 8.47 -13.29 -10.64
N MET A 8 7.59 -12.38 -10.19
CA MET A 8 6.55 -11.78 -11.02
C MET A 8 7.12 -11.06 -12.24
N THR A 9 8.12 -10.20 -12.06
CA THR A 9 8.77 -9.47 -13.18
C THR A 9 9.67 -10.36 -14.02
N ARG A 10 10.21 -11.46 -13.46
CA ARG A 10 10.98 -12.44 -14.21
C ARG A 10 10.14 -13.25 -15.19
N VAL A 11 8.93 -13.67 -14.79
CA VAL A 11 8.07 -14.58 -15.60
C VAL A 11 7.09 -13.86 -16.51
N SER A 12 6.79 -12.58 -16.25
CA SER A 12 5.77 -11.83 -16.98
C SER A 12 6.33 -10.52 -17.52
N LYS A 13 5.79 -10.07 -18.66
CA LYS A 13 6.11 -8.74 -19.20
C LYS A 13 5.58 -7.61 -18.31
N PHE A 14 4.47 -7.86 -17.62
CA PHE A 14 3.83 -6.91 -16.72
C PHE A 14 3.15 -7.63 -15.54
N GLY A 15 3.24 -7.04 -14.35
CA GLY A 15 2.53 -7.47 -13.15
C GLY A 15 1.66 -6.36 -12.58
N ILE A 16 0.52 -6.71 -11.98
CA ILE A 16 -0.32 -5.78 -11.22
C ILE A 16 -0.17 -6.09 -9.75
N VAL A 17 0.15 -5.06 -8.95
CA VAL A 17 0.27 -5.15 -7.49
C VAL A 17 -0.68 -4.16 -6.87
N SER A 18 -1.53 -4.63 -5.95
CA SER A 18 -2.43 -3.78 -5.18
C SER A 18 -2.30 -4.03 -3.69
N PHE A 19 -2.33 -2.97 -2.88
CA PHE A 19 -2.26 -3.08 -1.42
C PHE A 19 -2.92 -1.87 -0.74
N PRO A 20 -3.44 -2.04 0.49
CA PRO A 20 -3.93 -0.91 1.27
C PRO A 20 -2.75 -0.05 1.74
N ASN A 21 -2.92 1.28 1.70
CA ASN A 21 -1.91 2.25 2.09
C ASN A 21 -1.98 2.53 3.59
N PHE A 22 -1.03 2.03 4.37
CA PHE A 22 -1.04 2.23 5.83
C PHE A 22 -0.77 3.68 6.26
N ALA A 23 -0.15 4.45 5.37
CA ALA A 23 0.10 5.88 5.56
C ALA A 23 -1.13 6.77 5.31
N HIS A 24 -2.32 6.21 5.04
CA HIS A 24 -3.55 6.98 4.90
C HIS A 24 -3.85 7.79 6.18
N HIS A 25 -4.22 9.07 6.03
CA HIS A 25 -4.33 10.01 7.15
C HIS A 25 -5.16 9.54 8.36
N PRO A 26 -6.29 8.80 8.23
CA PRO A 26 -7.03 8.36 9.41
C PRO A 26 -6.20 7.40 10.27
N MET A 27 -5.35 6.56 9.66
CA MET A 27 -4.46 5.67 10.41
C MET A 27 -3.38 6.45 11.16
N ARG A 28 -2.83 7.51 10.53
CA ARG A 28 -1.86 8.40 11.18
C ARG A 28 -2.47 9.15 12.35
N GLU A 29 -3.66 9.70 12.16
CA GLU A 29 -4.39 10.45 13.18
C GLU A 29 -4.76 9.57 14.37
N MET A 30 -5.25 8.34 14.12
CA MET A 30 -5.51 7.37 15.20
C MET A 30 -4.25 7.06 15.99
N PHE A 31 -3.14 6.76 15.32
CA PHE A 31 -1.88 6.45 16.02
C PHE A 31 -1.38 7.64 16.85
N TYR A 32 -1.44 8.85 16.28
CA TYR A 32 -1.01 10.07 16.94
C TYR A 32 -1.88 10.42 18.16
N ASN A 33 -3.21 10.37 18.02
CA ASN A 33 -4.13 10.77 19.07
C ASN A 33 -4.32 9.70 20.16
N GLU A 34 -4.32 8.41 19.80
CA GLU A 34 -4.60 7.32 20.75
C GLU A 34 -3.33 6.67 21.32
N GLY A 35 -2.18 6.85 20.66
CA GLY A 35 -0.92 6.21 21.05
C GLY A 35 -0.94 4.68 20.92
N ARG A 36 -1.85 4.13 20.11
CA ARG A 36 -2.07 2.69 19.93
C ARG A 36 -2.08 2.32 18.46
N ALA A 37 -1.70 1.08 18.14
CA ALA A 37 -1.76 0.56 16.78
C ALA A 37 -3.17 0.78 16.19
N PRO A 38 -3.30 1.43 15.02
CA PRO A 38 -4.60 1.76 14.45
C PRO A 38 -5.41 0.50 14.16
N LYS A 39 -6.72 0.55 14.44
CA LYS A 39 -7.65 -0.54 14.17
C LYS A 39 -8.86 0.01 13.42
N SER A 40 -9.10 -0.48 12.21
CA SER A 40 -10.22 -0.05 11.37
C SER A 40 -10.91 -1.25 10.74
N SER A 41 -12.14 -1.10 10.27
CA SER A 41 -12.85 -2.16 9.56
C SER A 41 -12.06 -2.67 8.33
N GLY A 42 -12.35 -3.90 7.91
CA GLY A 42 -11.73 -4.49 6.73
C GLY A 42 -10.31 -4.99 7.01
N TRP A 43 -9.34 -4.61 6.17
CA TRP A 43 -7.96 -5.12 6.24
C TRP A 43 -7.29 -4.89 7.60
N TYR A 44 -7.64 -3.83 8.32
CA TYR A 44 -7.03 -3.47 9.62
C TYR A 44 -7.88 -3.85 10.83
N GLY A 45 -8.81 -4.82 10.68
CA GLY A 45 -9.79 -5.18 11.71
C GLY A 45 -9.26 -6.08 12.83
N TYR A 46 -7.98 -6.39 12.80
CA TYR A 46 -7.35 -7.38 13.68
C TYR A 46 -6.64 -6.72 14.86
N ASN A 47 -6.41 -7.48 15.92
CA ASN A 47 -5.55 -7.01 17.01
C ASN A 47 -4.10 -7.02 16.54
N TRP A 48 -3.29 -6.08 17.01
CA TRP A 48 -1.89 -5.95 16.55
C TRP A 48 -1.05 -7.21 16.82
N TYR A 49 -1.40 -7.97 17.87
CA TYR A 49 -0.73 -9.22 18.26
C TYR A 49 -1.29 -10.47 17.56
N ASP A 50 -2.39 -10.34 16.80
CA ASP A 50 -3.09 -11.45 16.15
C ASP A 50 -3.70 -10.96 14.81
N THR A 51 -2.81 -10.58 13.88
CA THR A 51 -3.17 -10.03 12.57
C THR A 51 -2.51 -10.83 11.45
N PRO A 52 -3.23 -11.12 10.35
CA PRO A 52 -2.62 -11.70 9.15
C PRO A 52 -1.73 -10.68 8.42
N ASN A 53 -1.87 -9.38 8.70
CA ASN A 53 -1.10 -8.33 8.06
C ASN A 53 0.24 -8.14 8.79
N VAL A 54 1.23 -8.90 8.36
CA VAL A 54 2.60 -8.82 8.90
C VAL A 54 3.40 -7.63 8.32
N ARG A 55 2.82 -6.86 7.40
CA ARG A 55 3.47 -5.72 6.73
C ARG A 55 2.47 -4.59 6.53
N PHE A 56 2.95 -3.37 6.70
CA PHE A 56 2.16 -2.14 6.65
C PHE A 56 2.80 -1.11 5.71
N PRO A 57 2.88 -1.40 4.40
CA PRO A 57 3.55 -0.51 3.47
C PRO A 57 2.74 0.77 3.23
N SER A 58 3.46 1.87 3.03
CA SER A 58 2.94 3.06 2.39
C SER A 58 3.14 3.03 0.87
N ILE A 59 2.51 3.96 0.17
CA ILE A 59 2.76 4.17 -1.27
C ILE A 59 4.24 4.51 -1.51
N LEU A 60 4.84 5.33 -0.64
CA LEU A 60 6.24 5.74 -0.78
C LEU A 60 7.19 4.56 -0.53
N ASP A 61 6.92 3.71 0.46
CA ASP A 61 7.75 2.51 0.72
C ASP A 61 7.78 1.59 -0.51
N PHE A 62 6.65 1.43 -1.21
CA PHE A 62 6.61 0.60 -2.40
C PHE A 62 7.33 1.23 -3.60
N ILE A 63 7.26 2.55 -3.75
CA ILE A 63 7.99 3.28 -4.80
C ILE A 63 9.50 3.16 -4.56
N GLU A 64 9.94 3.37 -3.31
CA GLU A 64 11.34 3.20 -2.92
C GLU A 64 11.81 1.77 -3.13
N PHE A 65 11.03 0.78 -2.68
CA PHE A 65 11.32 -0.64 -2.90
C PHE A 65 11.49 -0.96 -4.39
N CYS A 66 10.60 -0.48 -5.26
CA CYS A 66 10.71 -0.71 -6.70
C CYS A 66 12.00 -0.11 -7.26
N LYS A 67 12.35 1.11 -6.83
CA LYS A 67 13.59 1.79 -7.22
C LYS A 67 14.83 0.99 -6.79
N GLU A 68 14.89 0.54 -5.54
CA GLU A 68 16.02 -0.24 -5.01
C GLU A 68 16.21 -1.58 -5.72
N LYS A 69 15.12 -2.20 -6.15
CA LYS A 69 15.14 -3.52 -6.80
C LYS A 69 15.15 -3.46 -8.32
N ASN A 70 15.30 -2.27 -8.91
CA ASN A 70 15.25 -2.03 -10.35
C ASN A 70 13.97 -2.58 -11.00
N ILE A 71 12.84 -2.49 -10.30
CA ILE A 71 11.51 -2.82 -10.82
C ILE A 71 10.91 -1.56 -11.43
N LYS A 72 10.44 -1.65 -12.67
CA LYS A 72 9.91 -0.49 -13.39
C LYS A 72 8.43 -0.32 -13.08
N ILE A 73 8.08 0.82 -12.50
CA ILE A 73 6.66 1.23 -12.39
C ILE A 73 6.24 1.83 -13.72
N ILE A 74 5.28 1.19 -14.39
CA ILE A 74 4.73 1.61 -15.68
C ILE A 74 3.55 2.57 -15.49
N LYS A 75 2.68 2.27 -14.53
CA LYS A 75 1.50 3.07 -14.21
C LYS A 75 1.15 2.90 -12.73
N SER A 76 0.60 3.94 -12.14
CA SER A 76 0.04 3.91 -10.80
C SER A 76 -1.38 4.46 -10.79
N LEU A 77 -2.22 3.91 -9.92
CA LEU A 77 -3.58 4.37 -9.64
C LEU A 77 -3.78 4.36 -8.13
N PHE A 78 -4.26 5.46 -7.57
CA PHE A 78 -4.48 5.62 -6.14
C PHE A 78 -5.95 5.93 -5.89
N LEU A 79 -6.56 5.24 -4.93
CA LEU A 79 -8.00 5.25 -4.75
C LEU A 79 -8.37 5.59 -3.30
N ASN A 80 -9.56 6.16 -3.15
CA ASN A 80 -10.37 5.98 -1.96
C ASN A 80 -11.35 4.83 -2.26
N SER A 81 -11.09 3.67 -1.67
CA SER A 81 -11.81 2.42 -1.96
C SER A 81 -13.29 2.49 -1.60
N ASN A 82 -13.66 3.28 -0.59
CA ASN A 82 -15.06 3.47 -0.17
C ASN A 82 -15.89 4.29 -1.18
N THR A 83 -15.26 5.26 -1.86
CA THR A 83 -15.95 6.16 -2.80
C THR A 83 -15.63 5.88 -4.26
N SER A 84 -14.72 4.93 -4.52
CA SER A 84 -14.17 4.65 -5.86
C SER A 84 -13.57 5.88 -6.56
N LYS A 85 -13.18 6.91 -5.80
CA LYS A 85 -12.57 8.13 -6.34
C LYS A 85 -11.07 7.95 -6.52
N ILE A 86 -10.56 8.47 -7.63
CA ILE A 86 -9.12 8.57 -7.90
C ILE A 86 -8.54 9.74 -7.09
N ILE A 87 -7.40 9.49 -6.44
CA ILE A 87 -6.70 10.45 -5.61
C ILE A 87 -5.40 10.87 -6.30
N GLU A 88 -5.34 12.14 -6.74
CA GLU A 88 -4.15 12.68 -7.43
C GLU A 88 -3.26 13.51 -6.49
N LYS A 89 -3.87 14.28 -5.58
CA LYS A 89 -3.13 15.17 -4.68
C LYS A 89 -2.69 14.43 -3.42
N ASN A 90 -1.37 14.36 -3.19
CA ASN A 90 -0.74 13.71 -2.05
C ASN A 90 -1.33 12.31 -1.75
N PRO A 91 -1.24 11.36 -2.70
CA PRO A 91 -1.90 10.06 -2.58
C PRO A 91 -1.40 9.26 -1.39
N ASN A 92 -0.14 9.43 -0.98
CA ASN A 92 0.40 8.76 0.20
C ASN A 92 -0.33 9.13 1.50
N LEU A 93 -0.91 10.34 1.56
CA LEU A 93 -1.72 10.80 2.69
C LEU A 93 -3.22 10.53 2.47
N ASN A 94 -3.70 10.68 1.24
CA ASN A 94 -5.14 10.79 0.95
C ASN A 94 -5.78 9.54 0.32
N ALA A 95 -4.99 8.58 -0.17
CA ALA A 95 -5.50 7.33 -0.72
C ALA A 95 -5.42 6.21 0.32
N ASP A 96 -6.44 5.38 0.39
CA ASP A 96 -6.48 4.20 1.28
C ASP A 96 -5.94 2.94 0.58
N SER A 97 -5.80 2.97 -0.74
CA SER A 97 -5.35 1.86 -1.56
C SER A 97 -4.53 2.33 -2.75
N ALA A 98 -3.57 1.50 -3.14
CA ALA A 98 -2.68 1.74 -4.26
C ALA A 98 -2.65 0.55 -5.20
N ILE A 99 -2.59 0.84 -6.49
CA ILE A 99 -2.48 -0.15 -7.57
C ILE A 99 -1.35 0.27 -8.48
N PHE A 100 -0.42 -0.64 -8.74
CA PHE A 100 0.74 -0.42 -9.60
C PHE A 100 0.79 -1.46 -10.72
N LEU A 101 1.03 -0.99 -11.93
CA LEU A 101 1.48 -1.81 -13.04
C LEU A 101 3.00 -1.75 -13.05
N ILE A 102 3.65 -2.90 -12.87
CA ILE A 102 5.10 -3.06 -12.83
C ILE A 102 5.61 -3.92 -13.98
N SER A 103 6.91 -3.79 -14.28
CA SER A 103 7.67 -4.62 -15.21
C SER A 103 9.06 -4.90 -14.65
#